data_AF-A0A965Y9I9-F1
#
_entry.id   AF-A0A965Y9I9-F1
#
_cell.length_a   1.000
_cell.length_b   1.000
_cell.length_c   1.000
_cell.angle_alpha   90.00
_cell.angle_beta   90.00
_cell.angle_gamma   90.00
#
_symmetry.space_group_name_H-M   'P 1'
#
loop_
_entity.id
_entity.type
_entity.pdbx_description
1 polymer ?
#
loop_
_entity_poly.entity_id
_entity_poly.type
_entity_poly.pdbx_seq_one_letter_code
_entity_poly.pdbx_strand_id
1 'polypeptide(L)'
;NIYRKYNQLSLIDASTYDVNFIYTKNNQKFFSYDEKINKNTFNYIYDPIIYVCNGENQSTDFYVSVFSAGEVYVAEDLKKVILENDSTKKYIVGFSNTYNRITDLVLHLNKEFDIACISLIFIALIYILLIITTSLYYLEMNKQKFVIMKIHGYSIWNMTHRYICLNILISIALITMYLLLQNVLSFYLIILFIIMLTLELLILYSTLKLQYKMNPIKIKE
;
A
#
# COMPACT_ATOMS: atom_id res chain seq x y z
N ASN A 1 33.28 -4.12 -14.78
CA ASN A 1 32.99 -2.89 -15.56
C ASN A 1 32.17 -3.26 -16.81
N ILE A 2 30.85 -3.40 -16.65
CA ILE A 2 29.93 -3.95 -17.68
C ILE A 2 29.80 -3.00 -18.89
N TYR A 3 29.79 -1.69 -18.64
CA TYR A 3 29.74 -0.63 -19.66
C TYR A 3 30.89 -0.73 -20.68
N ARG A 4 32.13 -0.93 -20.22
CA ARG A 4 33.31 -0.97 -21.09
C ARG A 4 33.39 -2.25 -21.92
N LYS A 5 32.89 -3.36 -21.38
CA LYS A 5 32.75 -4.63 -22.10
C LYS A 5 31.71 -4.52 -23.23
N TYR A 6 30.62 -3.79 -23.00
CA TYR A 6 29.60 -3.51 -24.01
C TYR A 6 30.12 -2.59 -25.13
N ASN A 7 30.92 -1.58 -24.78
CA ASN A 7 31.45 -0.59 -25.73
C ASN A 7 32.82 -0.94 -26.34
N GLN A 8 33.32 -2.17 -26.14
CA GLN A 8 34.64 -2.64 -26.63
C GLN A 8 35.82 -1.73 -26.24
N LEU A 9 35.74 -1.07 -25.08
CA LEU A 9 36.80 -0.19 -24.59
C LEU A 9 37.87 -1.02 -23.88
N SER A 10 39.14 -0.65 -24.06
CA SER A 10 40.28 -1.30 -23.40
C SER A 10 40.11 -1.33 -21.89
N LEU A 11 40.54 -2.41 -21.22
CA LEU A 11 40.52 -2.49 -19.76
C LEU A 11 41.34 -1.33 -19.15
N ILE A 12 40.79 -0.71 -18.10
CA ILE A 12 41.54 0.28 -17.32
C ILE A 12 42.64 -0.47 -16.62
N ASP A 13 43.88 0.00 -16.78
CA ASP A 13 44.97 -0.39 -15.89
C ASP A 13 44.74 0.32 -14.55
N ALA A 14 44.47 -0.46 -13.50
CA ALA A 14 44.16 0.07 -12.18
C ALA A 14 45.33 0.85 -11.57
N SER A 15 46.56 0.65 -12.08
CA SER A 15 47.76 1.41 -11.68
C SER A 15 47.75 2.88 -12.13
N THR A 16 46.82 3.26 -13.02
CA THR A 16 46.72 4.62 -13.56
C THR A 16 45.94 5.59 -12.66
N TYR A 17 45.26 5.09 -11.63
CA TYR A 17 44.42 5.91 -10.76
C TYR A 17 44.96 5.94 -9.34
N ASP A 18 45.30 7.13 -8.87
CA ASP A 18 45.70 7.37 -7.49
C ASP A 18 44.43 7.55 -6.62
N VAL A 19 43.97 6.46 -6.01
CA VAL A 19 42.81 6.46 -5.11
C VAL A 19 43.32 6.54 -3.67
N ASN A 20 43.18 7.71 -3.06
CA ASN A 20 43.55 7.91 -1.67
C ASN A 20 42.42 7.43 -0.73
N PHE A 21 42.68 6.38 0.04
CA PHE A 21 41.76 5.91 1.08
C PHE A 21 42.08 6.58 2.41
N ILE A 22 41.19 7.48 2.83
CA ILE A 22 41.29 8.13 4.13
C ILE A 22 40.42 7.36 5.13
N TYR A 23 41.05 6.56 5.98
CA TYR A 23 40.37 5.95 7.12
C TYR A 23 40.20 6.99 8.23
N THR A 24 38.96 7.17 8.69
CA THR A 24 38.64 8.11 9.77
C THR A 24 38.50 7.38 11.12
N LYS A 25 37.45 6.57 11.30
CA LYS A 25 37.19 5.79 12.51
C LYS A 25 36.08 4.75 12.26
N ASN A 26 36.09 3.65 13.01
CA ASN A 26 35.00 2.67 13.05
C ASN A 26 33.78 3.17 13.84
N ASN A 27 32.64 2.52 13.57
CA ASN A 27 31.34 2.74 14.19
C ASN A 27 30.86 4.19 14.10
N GLN A 28 31.14 4.86 12.98
CA GLN A 28 30.63 6.19 12.71
C GLN A 28 29.20 6.12 12.21
N LYS A 29 28.38 7.06 12.69
CA LYS A 29 26.95 7.13 12.45
C LYS A 29 26.64 8.34 11.58
N PHE A 30 26.09 8.11 10.41
CA PHE A 30 25.68 9.15 9.46
C PHE A 30 24.16 9.14 9.29
N PHE A 31 23.55 10.32 9.32
CA PHE A 31 22.12 10.45 9.07
C PHE A 31 21.86 10.51 7.55
N SER A 32 20.97 9.64 7.07
CA SER A 32 20.48 9.70 5.70
C SER A 32 19.16 10.46 5.65
N TYR A 33 19.06 11.40 4.72
CA TYR A 33 17.80 12.05 4.39
C TYR A 33 16.90 11.15 3.51
N ASP A 34 17.36 9.97 3.10
CA ASP A 34 16.53 8.98 2.41
C ASP A 34 15.67 8.19 3.40
N GLU A 35 14.35 8.40 3.30
CA GLU A 35 13.33 7.74 4.12
C GLU A 35 13.19 6.23 3.86
N LYS A 36 13.81 5.73 2.77
CA LYS A 36 13.81 4.31 2.41
C LYS A 36 14.94 3.55 3.08
N ILE A 37 15.98 4.23 3.55
CA ILE A 37 17.18 3.60 4.11
C ILE A 37 17.05 3.46 5.62
N ASN A 38 17.24 2.23 6.14
CA ASN A 38 17.40 1.96 7.57
C ASN A 38 16.31 2.55 8.49
N LYS A 39 15.03 2.33 8.14
CA LYS A 39 13.86 2.76 8.94
C LYS A 39 13.94 2.29 10.41
N ASN A 40 14.45 1.09 10.64
CA ASN A 40 14.56 0.50 11.98
C ASN A 40 15.60 1.20 12.87
N THR A 41 16.53 1.95 12.29
CA THR A 41 17.56 2.70 13.02
C THR A 41 17.43 4.20 12.75
N PHE A 42 16.21 4.72 12.62
CA PHE A 42 15.93 6.16 12.44
C PHE A 42 16.75 6.79 11.29
N ASN A 43 16.86 6.08 10.17
CA ASN A 43 17.58 6.46 8.96
C ASN A 43 19.09 6.70 9.15
N TYR A 44 19.68 6.11 10.19
CA TYR A 44 21.13 6.14 10.37
C TYR A 44 21.84 5.01 9.63
N ILE A 45 22.97 5.34 9.03
CA ILE A 45 23.90 4.43 8.35
C ILE A 45 25.17 4.34 9.19
N TYR A 46 25.69 3.13 9.37
CA TYR A 46 26.93 2.88 10.10
C TYR A 46 28.06 2.56 9.13
N ASP A 47 29.21 3.19 9.35
CA ASP A 47 30.45 3.02 8.57
C ASP A 47 30.26 3.07 7.04
N PRO A 48 29.60 4.13 6.50
CA PRO A 48 29.47 4.28 5.06
C PRO A 48 30.81 4.59 4.40
N ILE A 49 30.97 4.15 3.15
CA ILE A 49 32.06 4.61 2.29
C ILE A 49 31.65 5.98 1.74
N ILE A 50 32.42 7.01 2.07
CA ILE A 50 32.22 8.37 1.56
C ILE A 50 33.17 8.61 0.40
N TYR A 51 32.61 8.95 -0.76
CA TYR A 51 33.37 9.31 -1.94
C TYR A 51 33.31 10.82 -2.16
N VAL A 52 34.47 11.47 -2.21
CA VAL A 52 34.58 12.92 -2.42
C VAL A 52 34.81 13.18 -3.90
N CYS A 53 33.84 13.83 -4.56
CA CYS A 53 33.96 14.25 -5.96
C CYS A 53 34.34 15.72 -6.07
N ASN A 54 35.30 16.06 -6.91
CA ASN A 54 35.64 17.43 -7.30
C ASN A 54 35.87 17.52 -8.83
N GLY A 55 36.04 18.75 -9.34
CA GLY A 55 36.24 18.97 -10.78
C GLY A 55 37.53 18.38 -11.36
N GLU A 56 38.44 17.88 -10.51
CA GLU A 56 39.70 17.25 -10.92
C GLU A 56 39.56 15.72 -11.05
N ASN A 57 38.66 15.10 -10.26
CA ASN A 57 38.53 13.64 -10.19
C ASN A 57 37.27 13.08 -10.88
N GLN A 58 36.33 13.93 -11.27
CA GLN A 58 35.12 13.54 -12.00
C GLN A 58 34.90 14.45 -13.21
N SER A 59 34.43 13.85 -14.31
CA SER A 59 34.12 14.60 -15.53
C SER A 59 32.81 15.38 -15.38
N THR A 60 32.64 16.40 -16.21
CA THR A 60 31.39 17.17 -16.31
C THR A 60 30.18 16.27 -16.53
N ASP A 61 30.32 15.17 -17.29
CA ASP A 61 29.24 14.22 -17.57
C ASP A 61 28.72 13.52 -16.31
N PHE A 62 29.61 13.21 -15.34
CA PHE A 62 29.21 12.65 -14.05
C PHE A 62 28.27 13.63 -13.34
N TYR A 63 28.69 14.88 -13.20
CA TYR A 63 27.87 15.91 -12.57
C TYR A 63 26.55 16.11 -13.28
N VAL A 64 26.55 16.23 -14.62
CA VAL A 64 25.32 16.38 -15.40
C VAL A 64 24.36 15.22 -15.18
N SER A 65 24.86 13.99 -15.14
CA SER A 65 24.02 12.81 -14.90
C SER A 65 23.40 12.81 -13.50
N VAL A 66 24.18 13.15 -12.48
CA VAL A 66 23.78 13.15 -11.07
C VAL A 66 22.82 14.31 -10.77
N PHE A 67 23.03 15.48 -11.38
CA PHE A 67 22.07 16.60 -11.34
C PHE A 67 20.77 16.26 -12.08
N SER A 68 20.86 15.65 -13.27
CA SER A 68 19.68 15.30 -14.09
C SER A 68 18.85 14.18 -13.48
N ALA A 69 19.49 13.24 -12.78
CA ALA A 69 18.82 12.18 -12.02
C ALA A 69 18.16 12.71 -10.73
N GLY A 70 18.45 13.96 -10.34
CA GLY A 70 17.89 14.55 -9.13
C GLY A 70 18.48 13.99 -7.84
N GLU A 71 19.72 13.51 -7.89
CA GLU A 71 20.42 12.87 -6.77
C GLU A 71 21.24 13.87 -5.93
N VAL A 72 21.35 15.13 -6.37
CA VAL A 72 22.10 16.18 -5.66
C VAL A 72 21.19 17.08 -4.83
N TYR A 73 21.45 17.12 -3.54
CA TYR A 73 20.89 18.12 -2.63
C TYR A 73 21.75 19.37 -2.65
N VAL A 74 21.25 20.43 -3.28
CA VAL A 74 21.94 21.72 -3.34
C VAL A 74 21.38 22.64 -2.27
N ALA A 75 22.25 23.18 -1.41
CA ALA A 75 21.87 24.25 -0.49
C ALA A 75 21.33 25.45 -1.29
N GLU A 76 20.33 26.15 -0.74
CA GLU A 76 19.61 27.21 -1.46
C GLU A 76 20.53 28.34 -1.98
N ASP A 77 21.62 28.62 -1.26
CA ASP A 77 22.63 29.60 -1.65
C ASP A 77 23.47 29.14 -2.85
N LEU A 78 23.82 27.85 -2.92
CA LEU A 78 24.53 27.26 -4.07
C LEU A 78 23.64 27.19 -5.31
N LYS A 79 22.33 27.01 -5.13
CA LYS A 79 21.36 27.01 -6.24
C LYS A 79 21.35 28.36 -6.96
N LYS A 80 21.43 29.48 -6.23
CA LYS A 80 21.56 30.82 -6.83
C LYS A 80 22.84 30.97 -7.64
N VAL A 81 23.98 30.60 -7.05
CA VAL A 81 25.29 30.69 -7.69
C VAL A 81 25.36 29.85 -8.98
N ILE A 82 24.74 28.66 -8.99
CA ILE A 82 24.71 27.80 -10.18
C ILE A 82 23.71 28.34 -11.24
N LEU A 83 22.58 28.92 -10.83
CA LEU A 83 21.59 29.49 -11.75
C LEU A 83 22.01 30.83 -12.37
N GLU A 84 22.87 31.59 -11.70
CA GLU A 84 23.42 32.87 -12.17
C GLU A 84 24.56 32.70 -13.18
N ASN A 85 25.17 31.51 -13.26
CA ASN A 85 26.19 31.19 -14.25
C ASN A 85 25.56 30.61 -15.53
N ASP A 86 25.33 31.47 -16.52
CA ASP A 86 24.64 31.13 -17.79
C ASP A 86 25.24 29.94 -18.56
N SER A 87 26.55 29.69 -18.37
CA SER A 87 27.28 28.60 -19.02
C SER A 87 26.91 27.20 -18.51
N THR A 88 26.46 27.08 -17.25
CA THR A 88 26.09 25.79 -16.63
C THR A 88 24.58 25.51 -16.68
N LYS A 89 23.75 26.56 -16.81
CA LYS A 89 22.29 26.47 -16.91
C LYS A 89 21.80 25.55 -18.04
N LYS A 90 22.50 25.51 -19.18
CA LYS A 90 22.16 24.67 -20.34
C LYS A 90 22.35 23.17 -20.11
N TYR A 91 23.12 22.77 -19.10
CA TYR A 91 23.42 21.37 -18.79
C TYR A 91 22.65 20.84 -17.59
N ILE A 92 21.96 21.70 -16.85
CA ILE A 92 21.22 21.33 -15.65
C ILE A 92 19.72 21.30 -15.99
N VAL A 93 19.18 20.09 -16.12
CA VAL A 93 17.78 19.85 -16.50
C VAL A 93 16.82 20.17 -15.35
N GLY A 94 17.30 20.17 -14.12
CA GLY A 94 16.54 20.58 -12.94
C GLY A 94 17.32 20.33 -11.65
N PHE A 95 16.90 20.99 -10.57
CA PHE A 95 17.37 20.67 -9.22
C PHE A 95 16.28 19.87 -8.50
N SER A 96 16.64 18.69 -8.01
CA SER A 96 15.80 17.96 -7.06
C SER A 96 15.93 18.64 -5.70
N ASN A 97 14.95 19.47 -5.36
CA ASN A 97 14.83 19.98 -4.00
C ASN A 97 14.12 18.92 -3.15
N THR A 98 14.45 18.81 -1.86
CA THR A 98 13.77 17.95 -0.89
C THR A 98 12.25 18.10 -0.98
N TYR A 99 11.75 19.31 -1.26
CA TYR A 99 10.33 19.60 -1.50
C TYR A 99 9.73 18.88 -2.72
N ASN A 100 10.46 18.76 -3.83
CA ASN A 100 9.96 18.05 -5.01
C ASN A 100 9.80 16.55 -4.71
N ARG A 101 10.75 15.95 -3.99
CA ARG A 101 10.65 14.54 -3.61
C ARG A 101 9.50 14.28 -2.64
N ILE A 102 9.28 15.18 -1.68
CA ILE A 102 8.10 15.11 -0.80
C ILE A 102 6.82 15.26 -1.62
N THR A 103 6.79 16.14 -2.61
CA THR A 103 5.64 16.31 -3.50
C THR A 103 5.35 15.04 -4.30
N ASP A 104 6.39 14.43 -4.88
CA ASP A 104 6.27 13.16 -5.60
C ASP A 104 5.83 12.01 -4.70
N LEU A 105 6.36 11.95 -3.46
CA LEU A 105 5.93 10.99 -2.45
C LEU A 105 4.43 11.17 -2.12
N VAL A 106 4.00 12.41 -1.87
CA VAL A 106 2.59 12.73 -1.57
C VAL A 106 1.71 12.35 -2.75
N LEU A 107 2.11 12.67 -3.98
CA LEU A 107 1.38 12.27 -5.19
C LEU A 107 1.31 10.75 -5.34
N HIS A 108 2.39 10.02 -5.04
CA HIS A 108 2.41 8.57 -5.07
C HIS A 108 1.48 7.98 -4.02
N LEU A 109 1.56 8.45 -2.77
CA LEU A 109 0.71 8.00 -1.68
C LEU A 109 -0.77 8.30 -1.94
N ASN A 110 -1.08 9.47 -2.51
CA ASN A 110 -2.45 9.80 -2.90
C ASN A 110 -2.96 8.85 -3.99
N LYS A 111 -2.16 8.53 -5.00
CA LYS A 111 -2.53 7.55 -6.03
C LYS A 111 -2.76 6.16 -5.45
N GLU A 112 -1.88 5.69 -4.58
CA GLU A 112 -2.06 4.39 -3.91
C GLU A 112 -3.32 4.39 -3.03
N PHE A 113 -3.59 5.49 -2.34
CA PHE A 113 -4.80 5.66 -1.54
C PHE A 113 -6.07 5.65 -2.39
N ASP A 114 -6.07 6.34 -3.52
CA ASP A 114 -7.21 6.36 -4.46
C ASP A 114 -7.49 4.96 -5.02
N ILE A 115 -6.44 4.24 -5.43
CA ILE A 115 -6.55 2.85 -5.90
C ILE A 115 -7.08 1.95 -4.78
N ALA A 116 -6.57 2.10 -3.56
CA ALA A 116 -7.04 1.34 -2.40
C ALA A 116 -8.54 1.61 -2.14
N CYS A 117 -8.98 2.88 -2.19
CA CYS A 117 -10.38 3.23 -2.01
C CYS A 117 -11.28 2.61 -3.09
N ILE A 118 -10.89 2.71 -4.36
CA ILE A 118 -11.64 2.12 -5.47
C ILE A 118 -11.73 0.60 -5.31
N SER A 119 -10.62 -0.06 -4.98
CA SER A 119 -10.61 -1.51 -4.78
C SER A 119 -11.50 -1.95 -3.61
N LEU A 120 -11.52 -1.20 -2.52
CA LEU A 120 -12.38 -1.47 -1.36
C LEU A 120 -13.86 -1.38 -1.74
N ILE A 121 -14.26 -0.39 -2.54
CA ILE A 121 -15.63 -0.27 -3.06
C ILE A 121 -16.02 -1.51 -3.86
N PHE A 122 -15.16 -2.00 -4.76
CA PHE A 122 -15.45 -3.21 -5.54
C PHE A 122 -15.56 -4.46 -4.66
N ILE A 123 -14.66 -4.62 -3.69
CA ILE A 123 -14.70 -5.74 -2.73
C ILE A 123 -16.01 -5.70 -1.93
N ALA A 124 -16.41 -4.52 -1.45
CA ALA A 124 -17.66 -4.35 -0.71
C ALA A 124 -18.89 -4.73 -1.56
N LEU A 125 -18.93 -4.31 -2.83
CA LEU A 125 -20.01 -4.68 -3.75
C LEU A 125 -20.10 -6.19 -3.98
N ILE A 126 -18.95 -6.84 -4.23
CA ILE A 126 -18.89 -8.30 -4.41
C ILE A 126 -19.36 -9.02 -3.13
N TYR A 127 -18.93 -8.53 -1.97
CA TYR A 127 -19.33 -9.09 -0.67
C TYR A 127 -20.85 -9.02 -0.44
N ILE A 128 -21.46 -7.87 -0.72
CA ILE A 128 -22.93 -7.70 -0.64
C ILE A 128 -23.64 -8.68 -1.58
N LEU A 129 -23.14 -8.83 -2.81
CA LEU A 129 -23.68 -9.77 -3.80
C LEU A 129 -23.59 -11.23 -3.31
N LEU A 130 -22.46 -11.60 -2.69
CA LEU A 130 -22.26 -12.92 -2.09
C LEU A 130 -23.25 -13.18 -0.94
N ILE A 131 -23.46 -12.22 -0.04
CA ILE A 131 -24.44 -12.36 1.04
C ILE A 131 -25.85 -12.59 0.48
N ILE A 132 -26.26 -11.79 -0.52
CA ILE A 132 -27.60 -11.90 -1.12
C ILE A 132 -27.78 -13.28 -1.79
N THR A 133 -26.81 -13.71 -2.60
CA THR A 133 -26.88 -14.97 -3.35
C THR A 133 -26.84 -16.20 -2.43
N THR A 134 -25.98 -16.20 -1.42
CA THR A 134 -25.93 -17.30 -0.42
C THR A 134 -27.21 -17.35 0.42
N SER A 135 -27.79 -16.20 0.77
CA SER A 135 -29.08 -16.13 1.47
C SER A 135 -30.20 -16.72 0.62
N LEU A 136 -30.26 -16.38 -0.67
CA LEU A 136 -31.22 -16.93 -1.62
C LEU A 136 -31.08 -18.45 -1.75
N TYR A 137 -29.85 -18.92 -1.93
CA TYR A 137 -29.57 -20.34 -2.05
C TYR A 137 -30.00 -21.10 -0.80
N TYR A 138 -29.72 -20.55 0.39
CA TYR A 138 -30.14 -21.14 1.66
C TYR A 138 -31.68 -21.24 1.79
N LEU A 139 -32.41 -20.22 1.36
CA LEU A 139 -33.87 -20.24 1.37
C LEU A 139 -34.44 -21.27 0.39
N GLU A 140 -33.92 -21.33 -0.83
CA GLU A 140 -34.42 -22.26 -1.84
C GLU A 140 -34.15 -23.73 -1.44
N MET A 141 -32.96 -24.01 -0.91
CA MET A 141 -32.58 -25.34 -0.43
C MET A 141 -33.45 -25.82 0.75
N ASN A 142 -33.92 -24.91 1.61
CA ASN A 142 -34.73 -25.24 2.79
C ASN A 142 -36.22 -24.90 2.64
N LYS A 143 -36.68 -24.62 1.41
CA LYS A 143 -38.04 -24.12 1.13
C LYS A 143 -39.15 -24.99 1.70
N GLN A 144 -39.05 -26.31 1.54
CA GLN A 144 -40.05 -27.26 2.06
C GLN A 144 -40.15 -27.20 3.60
N LYS A 145 -39.01 -27.16 4.27
CA LYS A 145 -38.94 -27.03 5.74
C LYS A 145 -39.55 -25.71 6.21
N PHE A 146 -39.27 -24.61 5.51
CA PHE A 146 -39.83 -23.31 5.85
C PHE A 146 -41.35 -23.25 5.64
N VAL A 147 -41.90 -23.92 4.62
CA VAL A 147 -43.35 -24.03 4.43
C VAL A 147 -44.00 -24.73 5.63
N ILE A 148 -43.47 -25.88 6.04
CA ILE A 148 -43.99 -26.65 7.19
C ILE A 148 -43.94 -25.81 8.46
N MET A 149 -42.79 -25.20 8.75
CA MET A 149 -42.63 -24.33 9.92
C MET A 149 -43.57 -23.11 9.86
N LYS A 150 -43.88 -22.60 8.66
CA LYS A 150 -44.80 -21.47 8.49
C LYS A 150 -46.24 -21.86 8.81
N ILE A 151 -46.68 -23.04 8.37
CA ILE A 151 -48.00 -23.57 8.69
C ILE A 151 -48.16 -23.75 10.20
N HIS A 152 -47.09 -24.15 10.89
CA HIS A 152 -47.07 -24.25 12.35
C HIS A 152 -46.88 -22.90 13.09
N GLY A 153 -46.90 -21.76 12.40
CA GLY A 153 -46.85 -20.44 13.03
C GLY A 153 -45.48 -20.01 13.56
N TYR A 154 -44.38 -20.64 13.12
CA TYR A 154 -43.04 -20.23 13.54
C TYR A 154 -42.68 -18.84 13.00
N SER A 155 -42.04 -18.04 13.85
CA SER A 155 -41.50 -16.73 13.47
C SER A 155 -40.29 -16.87 12.52
N ILE A 156 -40.05 -15.83 11.71
CA ILE A 156 -38.91 -15.77 10.77
C ILE A 156 -37.58 -16.00 11.49
N TRP A 157 -37.42 -15.43 12.69
CA TRP A 157 -36.21 -15.61 13.49
C TRP A 157 -35.99 -17.07 13.88
N ASN A 158 -37.03 -17.77 14.33
CA ASN A 158 -36.90 -19.18 14.70
C ASN A 158 -36.54 -20.06 13.50
N MET A 159 -36.97 -19.66 12.30
CA MET A 159 -36.60 -20.33 11.05
C MET A 159 -35.14 -20.09 10.65
N THR A 160 -34.61 -18.87 10.80
CA THR A 160 -33.34 -18.47 10.16
C THR A 160 -32.18 -18.21 11.12
N HIS A 161 -32.39 -18.21 12.44
CA HIS A 161 -31.35 -17.86 13.43
C HIS A 161 -30.06 -18.69 13.26
N ARG A 162 -30.15 -19.99 12.98
CA ARG A 162 -28.96 -20.84 12.79
C ARG A 162 -28.10 -20.38 11.62
N TYR A 163 -28.73 -19.99 10.51
CA TYR A 163 -28.02 -19.48 9.34
C TYR A 163 -27.36 -18.13 9.61
N ILE A 164 -28.06 -17.24 10.31
CA ILE A 164 -27.52 -15.94 10.72
C ILE A 164 -26.30 -16.14 11.65
N CYS A 165 -26.42 -17.00 12.67
CA CYS A 165 -25.31 -17.29 13.58
C CYS A 165 -24.09 -17.89 12.85
N LEU A 166 -24.30 -18.81 11.90
CA LEU A 166 -23.20 -19.40 11.14
C LEU A 166 -22.48 -18.38 10.27
N ASN A 167 -23.19 -17.48 9.58
CA ASN A 167 -22.56 -16.42 8.80
C ASN A 167 -21.70 -15.51 9.67
N ILE A 168 -22.26 -15.01 10.77
CA ILE A 168 -21.53 -14.14 11.69
C ILE A 168 -20.28 -14.84 12.24
N LEU A 169 -20.37 -16.13 12.58
CA LEU A 169 -19.25 -16.89 13.10
C LEU A 169 -18.13 -17.02 12.05
N ILE A 170 -18.48 -17.27 10.78
CA ILE A 170 -17.53 -17.29 9.68
C ILE A 170 -16.87 -15.91 9.50
N SER A 171 -17.65 -14.84 9.52
CA SER A 171 -17.15 -13.46 9.40
C SER A 171 -16.20 -13.09 10.54
N ILE A 172 -16.52 -13.48 11.78
CA ILE A 172 -15.62 -13.32 12.93
C ILE A 172 -14.33 -14.13 12.74
N ALA A 173 -14.42 -15.39 12.28
CA ALA A 173 -13.27 -16.25 12.06
C ALA A 173 -12.31 -15.69 11.00
N LEU A 174 -12.84 -15.18 9.88
CA LEU A 174 -12.03 -14.57 8.82
C LEU A 174 -11.29 -13.32 9.31
N ILE A 175 -11.98 -12.47 10.07
CA ILE A 175 -11.41 -11.21 10.52
C ILE A 175 -10.40 -11.42 11.66
N THR A 176 -10.66 -12.35 12.57
CA THR A 176 -9.67 -12.74 13.58
C THR A 176 -8.42 -13.34 12.96
N MET A 177 -8.55 -14.18 11.92
CA MET A 177 -7.41 -14.69 11.15
C MET A 177 -6.60 -13.57 10.51
N TYR A 178 -7.26 -12.58 9.91
CA TYR A 178 -6.59 -11.41 9.33
C TYR A 178 -5.80 -10.60 10.38
N LEU A 179 -6.40 -10.36 11.55
CA LEU A 179 -5.73 -9.63 12.64
C LEU A 179 -4.51 -10.39 13.16
N LEU A 180 -4.58 -11.72 13.27
CA LEU A 180 -3.45 -12.56 13.67
C LEU A 180 -2.29 -12.50 12.67
N LEU A 181 -2.58 -12.43 11.36
CA LEU A 181 -1.55 -12.33 10.32
C LEU A 181 -0.82 -10.98 10.33
N GLN A 182 -1.52 -9.89 10.65
CA GLN A 182 -0.95 -8.54 10.62
C GLN A 182 -0.11 -8.21 11.86
N ASN A 183 -0.23 -8.96 12.98
CA ASN A 183 0.41 -8.65 14.26
C ASN A 183 0.19 -7.20 14.78
N VAL A 184 -0.83 -6.51 14.25
CA VAL A 184 -1.15 -5.12 14.58
C VAL A 184 -2.62 -5.06 14.97
N LEU A 185 -2.87 -4.83 16.26
CA LEU A 185 -4.20 -4.57 16.79
C LEU A 185 -4.35 -3.05 16.99
N SER A 186 -4.98 -2.37 16.05
CA SER A 186 -5.30 -0.94 16.20
C SER A 186 -6.75 -0.76 16.65
N PHE A 187 -6.99 0.23 17.52
CA PHE A 187 -8.35 0.58 17.96
C PHE A 187 -9.29 0.91 16.79
N TYR A 188 -8.75 1.56 15.76
CA TYR A 188 -9.50 1.90 14.54
C TYR A 188 -9.97 0.66 13.76
N LEU A 189 -9.15 -0.40 13.70
CA LEU A 189 -9.54 -1.66 13.06
C LEU A 189 -10.68 -2.35 13.81
N ILE A 190 -10.69 -2.27 15.14
CA ILE A 190 -11.77 -2.84 15.97
C ILE A 190 -13.10 -2.11 15.72
N ILE A 191 -13.08 -0.77 15.67
CA ILE A 191 -14.29 0.02 15.36
C ILE A 191 -14.82 -0.34 13.96
N LEU A 192 -13.92 -0.38 12.97
CA LEU A 192 -14.29 -0.72 11.60
C LEU A 192 -14.89 -2.13 11.50
N PHE A 193 -14.35 -3.08 12.26
CA PHE A 193 -14.90 -4.42 12.37
C PHE A 193 -16.33 -4.46 12.92
N ILE A 194 -16.59 -3.73 14.02
CA ILE A 194 -17.93 -3.66 14.62
C ILE A 194 -18.93 -3.08 13.61
N ILE A 195 -18.55 -2.02 12.90
CA ILE A 195 -19.38 -1.41 11.86
C ILE A 195 -19.70 -2.42 10.75
N MET A 196 -18.69 -3.15 10.24
CA MET A 196 -18.89 -4.14 9.19
C MET A 196 -19.82 -5.27 9.62
N LEU A 197 -19.68 -5.80 10.84
CA LEU A 197 -20.58 -6.82 11.38
C LEU A 197 -22.02 -6.31 11.52
N THR A 198 -22.20 -5.06 11.95
CA THR A 198 -23.55 -4.48 12.07
C THR A 198 -24.22 -4.30 10.71
N LEU A 199 -23.47 -3.92 9.68
CA LEU A 199 -23.96 -3.81 8.31
C LEU A 199 -24.33 -5.17 7.72
N GLU A 200 -23.50 -6.19 7.93
CA GLU A 200 -23.77 -7.56 7.49
C GLU A 200 -25.07 -8.10 8.10
N LEU A 201 -25.25 -7.93 9.41
CA LEU A 201 -26.48 -8.28 10.11
C LEU A 201 -27.71 -7.59 9.53
N LEU A 202 -27.60 -6.28 9.24
CA LEU A 202 -28.69 -5.49 8.67
C LEU A 202 -29.05 -6.01 7.26
N ILE A 203 -28.05 -6.28 6.42
CA ILE A 203 -28.24 -6.82 5.07
C ILE A 203 -28.90 -8.19 5.14
N LEU A 204 -28.36 -9.13 5.92
CA LEU A 204 -28.92 -10.48 6.10
C LEU A 204 -30.37 -10.44 6.59
N TYR A 205 -30.67 -9.62 7.58
CA TYR A 205 -32.04 -9.49 8.09
C TYR A 205 -32.99 -8.89 7.04
N SER A 206 -32.53 -7.87 6.31
CA SER A 206 -33.33 -7.20 5.28
C SER A 206 -33.66 -8.12 4.09
N THR A 207 -32.69 -8.90 3.61
CA THR A 207 -32.87 -9.83 2.48
C THR A 207 -33.85 -10.94 2.83
N LEU A 208 -33.70 -11.54 4.01
CA LEU A 208 -34.61 -12.58 4.52
C LEU A 208 -36.04 -12.03 4.70
N LYS A 209 -36.18 -10.81 5.23
CA LYS A 209 -37.49 -10.18 5.44
C LYS A 209 -38.19 -9.83 4.12
N LEU A 210 -37.47 -9.27 3.15
CA LEU A 210 -38.01 -8.94 1.82
C LEU A 210 -38.51 -10.20 1.09
N GLN A 211 -37.73 -11.27 1.13
CA GLN A 211 -38.07 -12.53 0.47
C GLN A 211 -39.26 -13.23 1.12
N TYR A 212 -39.36 -13.16 2.45
CA TYR A 212 -40.54 -13.66 3.16
C TYR A 212 -41.82 -12.92 2.79
N LYS A 213 -41.74 -11.59 2.53
CA LYS A 213 -42.89 -10.76 2.13
C LYS A 213 -43.31 -10.97 0.67
N MET A 214 -42.35 -11.23 -0.23
CA MET A 214 -42.62 -11.37 -1.68
C MET A 214 -43.10 -12.75 -2.11
N ASN A 215 -42.91 -13.80 -1.29
CA ASN A 215 -43.45 -15.14 -1.52
C ASN A 215 -44.59 -15.48 -0.55
N PRO A 216 -45.82 -14.94 -0.73
CA PRO A 216 -46.99 -15.62 -0.21
C PRO A 216 -47.11 -16.92 -1.02
N ILE A 217 -46.60 -18.00 -0.46
CA ILE A 217 -46.76 -19.36 -0.98
C ILE A 217 -48.27 -19.57 -1.08
N LYS A 218 -48.83 -19.37 -2.28
CA LYS A 218 -50.20 -19.70 -2.61
C LYS A 218 -50.28 -21.21 -2.57
N ILE A 219 -50.74 -21.73 -1.44
CA ILE A 219 -51.19 -23.12 -1.35
C ILE A 219 -52.41 -23.17 -2.27
N LYS A 220 -52.25 -23.75 -3.46
CA LYS A 220 -53.40 -24.15 -4.27
C LYS A 220 -53.98 -25.38 -3.55
N GLU A 221 -55.21 -25.21 -3.07
CA GLU A 221 -56.09 -26.31 -2.67
C GLU A 221 -56.31 -27.28 -3.84
#